data_AF-A0A336JNC8-F1
#
_entry.id   AF-A0A336JNC8-F1
#
_cell.length_a   1.000
_cell.length_b   1.000
_cell.length_c   1.000
_cell.angle_alpha   90.00
_cell.angle_beta   90.00
_cell.angle_gamma   90.00
#
_symmetry.space_group_name_H-M   'P 1'
#
loop_
_entity.id
_entity.type
_entity.pdbx_description
1 polymer ?
#
loop_
_entity_poly.entity_id
_entity_poly.type
_entity_poly.pdbx_seq_one_letter_code
_entity_poly.pdbx_strand_id
1 'polypeptide(L)'
;MAPSVSLYAWAIPAWSSESPVDHTWVTSYDNQVHPYNTIADVVVAGQSFWYCWGSFHPQGGTPVNPTGALGQQAGNLKLAQCLVQANADSNTTPAARGTIYSYGVDGVCHQLANQVLYATADGGGPPLTVSKARGYPLSSYIYGTYGLQQTAWAAKVAACSGSQLVARLGRPGGLTVAASGEGVAMDEFEKRATELLATEPAKLASLLRLRGEVQRFAAQPWPGTGQPSAEALNARNQHLIDEAAKLLGPEHFRKLFAAEPGAKVTLVDPQIAATAGELPPPKPR
;
A
#
# COMPACT_ATOMS: atom_id res chain seq x y z
N MET A 1 -8.09 27.28 0.79
CA MET A 1 -8.06 25.81 0.91
C MET A 1 -7.62 25.27 -0.44
N ALA A 2 -6.70 24.29 -0.49
CA ALA A 2 -6.42 23.63 -1.77
C ALA A 2 -7.70 22.93 -2.25
N PRO A 3 -8.02 22.95 -3.55
CA PRO A 3 -9.20 22.26 -4.06
C PRO A 3 -9.07 20.76 -3.74
N SER A 4 -10.12 20.20 -3.17
CA SER A 4 -10.24 18.76 -2.97
C SER A 4 -10.54 18.10 -4.32
N VAL A 5 -9.90 16.96 -4.59
CA VAL A 5 -10.16 16.14 -5.77
C VAL A 5 -10.60 14.76 -5.31
N SER A 6 -11.37 14.04 -6.12
CA SER A 6 -11.63 12.63 -5.84
C SER A 6 -10.39 11.82 -6.23
N LEU A 7 -9.89 10.99 -5.31
CA LEU A 7 -8.89 9.98 -5.60
C LEU A 7 -9.58 8.61 -5.68
N TYR A 8 -9.24 7.83 -6.70
CA TYR A 8 -9.85 6.55 -7.02
C TYR A 8 -8.80 5.45 -6.90
N ALA A 9 -9.17 4.34 -6.27
CA ALA A 9 -8.32 3.17 -6.10
C ALA A 9 -8.81 2.02 -6.98
N TRP A 10 -7.88 1.35 -7.64
CA TRP A 10 -8.18 0.33 -8.65
C TRP A 10 -7.39 -0.96 -8.44
N ALA A 11 -7.87 -2.04 -9.08
CA ALA A 11 -7.23 -3.33 -9.09
C ALA A 11 -7.30 -4.03 -10.46
N ILE A 12 -6.25 -4.79 -10.76
CA ILE A 12 -6.22 -5.89 -11.75
C ILE A 12 -5.51 -7.10 -11.13
N PRO A 13 -5.64 -8.31 -11.67
CA PRO A 13 -4.79 -9.43 -11.29
C PRO A 13 -3.30 -9.11 -11.53
N ALA A 14 -2.43 -9.43 -10.58
CA ALA A 14 -1.06 -8.92 -10.60
C ALA A 14 -0.16 -9.48 -11.72
N TRP A 15 -0.34 -10.73 -12.15
CA TRP A 15 0.52 -11.38 -13.16
C TRP A 15 -0.26 -12.06 -14.29
N SER A 16 -1.34 -12.74 -13.91
CA SER A 16 -2.23 -13.45 -14.82
C SER A 16 -3.66 -13.31 -14.31
N SER A 17 -4.64 -13.57 -15.18
CA SER A 17 -6.06 -13.57 -14.81
C SER A 17 -6.38 -14.49 -13.62
N GLU A 18 -5.54 -15.50 -13.37
CA GLU A 18 -5.69 -16.47 -12.29
C GLU A 18 -4.95 -16.07 -11.00
N SER A 19 -4.20 -14.96 -11.01
CA SER A 19 -3.48 -14.50 -9.82
C SER A 19 -4.42 -14.34 -8.62
N PRO A 20 -4.10 -14.92 -7.45
CA PRO A 20 -4.88 -14.75 -6.23
C PRO A 20 -4.64 -13.39 -5.55
N VAL A 21 -3.74 -12.58 -6.10
CA VAL A 21 -3.41 -11.24 -5.61
C VAL A 21 -3.61 -10.21 -6.71
N ASP A 22 -4.02 -9.02 -6.32
CA ASP A 22 -4.21 -7.90 -7.23
C ASP A 22 -2.99 -6.98 -7.26
N HIS A 23 -2.75 -6.38 -8.41
CA HIS A 23 -1.98 -5.16 -8.54
C HIS A 23 -2.91 -3.95 -8.39
N THR A 24 -2.47 -2.91 -7.69
CA THR A 24 -3.29 -1.74 -7.39
C THR A 24 -2.62 -0.44 -7.78
N TRP A 25 -3.39 0.51 -8.30
CA TRP A 25 -2.93 1.87 -8.61
C TRP A 25 -3.98 2.90 -8.18
N VAL A 26 -3.61 4.17 -8.26
CA VAL A 26 -4.47 5.30 -7.88
C VAL A 26 -4.54 6.29 -9.03
N THR A 27 -5.70 6.96 -9.18
CA THR A 27 -5.90 8.04 -10.15
C THR A 27 -6.66 9.20 -9.54
N SER A 28 -6.55 10.39 -10.14
CA SER A 28 -7.40 11.57 -9.83
C SER A 28 -8.68 11.64 -10.66
N TYR A 29 -8.97 10.60 -11.44
CA TYR A 29 -10.09 10.51 -12.37
C TYR A 29 -10.70 9.11 -12.33
N ASP A 30 -11.98 9.00 -12.71
CA ASP A 30 -12.65 7.70 -12.79
C ASP A 30 -12.26 6.98 -14.09
N ASN A 31 -11.50 5.88 -14.01
CA ASN A 31 -11.09 5.07 -15.16
C ASN A 31 -12.29 4.46 -15.92
N GLN A 32 -13.46 4.33 -15.27
CA GLN A 32 -14.65 3.78 -15.91
C GLN A 32 -15.38 4.81 -16.77
N VAL A 33 -15.27 6.10 -16.40
CA VAL A 33 -15.96 7.19 -17.10
C VAL A 33 -15.06 7.82 -18.15
N HIS A 34 -13.78 8.01 -17.82
CA HIS A 34 -12.79 8.66 -18.68
C HIS A 34 -11.49 7.83 -18.74
N PRO A 35 -11.51 6.66 -19.41
CA PRO A 35 -10.30 5.88 -19.61
C PRO A 35 -9.35 6.63 -20.55
N TYR A 36 -8.10 6.81 -20.11
CA TYR A 36 -7.01 7.28 -20.95
C TYR A 36 -6.22 6.08 -21.45
N ASN A 37 -5.81 6.08 -22.72
CA ASN A 37 -5.09 4.96 -23.32
C ASN A 37 -3.60 4.96 -22.97
N THR A 38 -3.05 6.14 -22.66
CA THR A 38 -1.64 6.31 -22.32
C THR A 38 -1.45 7.28 -21.18
N ILE A 39 -0.28 7.20 -20.52
CA ILE A 39 0.12 8.21 -19.52
C ILE A 39 0.26 9.61 -20.12
N ALA A 40 0.63 9.72 -21.40
CA ALA A 40 0.74 11.01 -22.07
C ALA A 40 -0.64 11.71 -22.13
N ASP A 41 -1.70 10.96 -22.40
CA ASP A 41 -3.07 11.49 -22.44
C ASP A 41 -3.51 11.97 -21.05
N VAL A 42 -3.17 11.23 -19.98
CA VAL A 42 -3.42 11.63 -18.58
C VAL A 42 -2.74 12.97 -18.27
N VAL A 43 -1.47 13.11 -18.65
CA VAL A 43 -0.69 14.34 -18.42
C VAL A 43 -1.29 15.52 -19.20
N VAL A 44 -1.62 15.32 -20.47
CA VAL A 44 -2.26 16.35 -21.32
C VAL A 44 -3.59 16.80 -20.74
N ALA A 45 -4.36 15.88 -20.15
CA ALA A 45 -5.63 16.18 -19.50
C ALA A 45 -5.48 16.83 -18.10
N GLY A 46 -4.26 17.08 -17.63
CA GLY A 46 -3.99 17.66 -16.31
C GLY A 46 -4.37 16.72 -15.15
N GLN A 47 -4.46 15.41 -15.42
CA GLN A 47 -4.82 14.39 -14.44
C GLN A 47 -3.57 13.74 -13.83
N SER A 48 -3.77 12.96 -12.78
CA SER A 48 -2.72 12.22 -12.06
C SER A 48 -3.01 10.72 -12.07
N PHE A 49 -1.97 9.94 -12.36
CA PHE A 49 -1.93 8.48 -12.30
C PHE A 49 -0.71 8.04 -11.48
N TRP A 50 -0.90 7.17 -10.51
CA TRP A 50 0.18 6.63 -9.68
C TRP A 50 0.35 5.14 -9.93
N TYR A 51 1.44 4.75 -10.59
CA TYR A 51 1.74 3.37 -10.99
C TYR A 51 1.84 2.37 -9.84
N CYS A 52 2.23 2.82 -8.65
CA CYS A 52 2.34 1.99 -7.46
C CYS A 52 3.17 0.71 -7.70
N TRP A 53 4.35 0.85 -8.32
CA TRP A 53 5.25 -0.23 -8.75
C TRP A 53 4.85 -1.06 -9.98
N GLY A 54 3.65 -0.90 -10.56
CA GLY A 54 3.28 -1.64 -11.78
C GLY A 54 3.32 -0.80 -13.03
N SER A 55 2.44 -1.16 -13.97
CA SER A 55 2.33 -0.56 -15.29
C SER A 55 1.14 0.39 -15.41
N PHE A 56 1.08 1.12 -16.51
CA PHE A 56 -0.09 1.92 -16.84
C PHE A 56 -1.26 1.00 -17.18
N HIS A 57 -2.42 1.23 -16.55
CA HIS A 57 -3.64 0.48 -16.80
C HIS A 57 -4.77 1.45 -17.18
N PRO A 58 -5.28 1.40 -18.43
CA PRO A 58 -6.37 2.26 -18.87
C PRO A 58 -7.69 1.91 -18.18
N GLN A 59 -7.85 0.67 -17.72
CA GLN A 59 -9.03 0.13 -17.07
C GLN A 59 -8.62 -0.85 -15.97
N GLY A 60 -9.49 -1.02 -14.98
CA GLY A 60 -9.38 -2.11 -14.01
C GLY A 60 -10.27 -3.29 -14.35
N GLY A 61 -10.22 -4.29 -13.48
CA GLY A 61 -11.05 -5.48 -13.59
C GLY A 61 -10.34 -6.69 -13.00
N THR A 62 -11.04 -7.42 -12.13
CA THR A 62 -10.60 -8.69 -11.57
C THR A 62 -11.70 -9.74 -11.78
N PRO A 63 -11.41 -11.05 -11.66
CA PRO A 63 -12.42 -12.10 -11.82
C PRO A 63 -13.66 -11.96 -10.92
N VAL A 64 -13.51 -11.30 -9.76
CA VAL A 64 -14.60 -11.10 -8.78
C VAL A 64 -15.09 -9.66 -8.69
N ASN A 65 -14.41 -8.72 -9.37
CA ASN A 65 -14.78 -7.31 -9.45
C ASN A 65 -14.52 -6.79 -10.88
N PRO A 66 -15.51 -6.89 -11.79
CA PRO A 66 -15.30 -6.60 -13.21
C PRO A 66 -14.85 -5.17 -13.52
N THR A 67 -15.14 -4.20 -12.65
CA THR A 67 -14.70 -2.81 -12.85
C THR A 67 -13.31 -2.54 -12.28
N GLY A 68 -12.84 -3.40 -11.37
CA GLY A 68 -11.61 -3.20 -10.60
C GLY A 68 -11.69 -2.05 -9.60
N ALA A 69 -12.83 -1.37 -9.45
CA ALA A 69 -12.96 -0.25 -8.52
C ALA A 69 -12.90 -0.72 -7.07
N LEU A 70 -11.98 -0.18 -6.27
CA LEU A 70 -11.85 -0.49 -4.85
C LEU A 70 -12.53 0.58 -3.97
N GLY A 71 -12.58 1.81 -4.46
CA GLY A 71 -13.29 2.92 -3.83
C GLY A 71 -12.82 4.26 -4.35
N GLN A 72 -13.49 5.31 -3.88
CA GLN A 72 -13.10 6.69 -4.12
C GLN A 72 -13.34 7.52 -2.86
N GLN A 73 -12.51 8.53 -2.65
CA GLN A 73 -12.68 9.48 -1.55
C GLN A 73 -12.11 10.84 -1.95
N ALA A 74 -12.73 11.91 -1.45
CA ALA A 74 -12.20 13.25 -1.61
C ALA A 74 -10.84 13.35 -0.90
N GLY A 75 -9.87 14.03 -1.50
CA GLY A 75 -8.51 14.11 -0.98
C GLY A 75 -7.76 15.33 -1.46
N ASN A 76 -6.65 15.61 -0.77
CA ASN A 76 -5.79 16.73 -1.10
C ASN A 76 -4.76 16.32 -2.16
N LEU A 77 -4.99 16.74 -3.42
CA LEU A 77 -4.11 16.38 -4.55
C LEU A 77 -2.64 16.77 -4.30
N LYS A 78 -2.38 17.93 -3.71
CA LYS A 78 -1.01 18.40 -3.45
C LYS A 78 -0.31 17.51 -2.42
N LEU A 79 -1.05 17.05 -1.40
CA LEU A 79 -0.53 16.10 -0.43
C LEU A 79 -0.21 14.77 -1.10
N ALA A 80 -1.14 14.21 -1.90
CA ALA A 80 -0.92 12.96 -2.64
C ALA A 80 0.34 13.03 -3.51
N GLN A 81 0.49 14.10 -4.29
CA GLN A 81 1.65 14.34 -5.17
C GLN A 81 2.96 14.55 -4.40
N CYS A 82 2.92 15.10 -3.19
CA CYS A 82 4.11 15.23 -2.34
C CYS A 82 4.54 13.88 -1.74
N LEU A 83 3.58 13.08 -1.29
CA LEU A 83 3.83 11.75 -0.70
C LEU A 83 4.41 10.81 -1.76
N VAL A 84 3.80 10.79 -2.94
CA VAL A 84 4.24 9.96 -4.07
C VAL A 84 4.07 10.77 -5.35
N GLN A 85 5.13 10.88 -6.14
CA GLN A 85 5.07 11.59 -7.42
C GLN A 85 4.13 10.86 -8.39
N ALA A 86 3.14 11.59 -8.92
CA ALA A 86 2.25 11.10 -9.97
C ALA A 86 2.91 11.14 -11.36
N ASN A 87 2.33 10.42 -12.30
CA ASN A 87 2.68 10.40 -13.72
C ASN A 87 4.14 10.01 -14.02
N ALA A 88 4.77 9.29 -13.10
CA ALA A 88 6.14 8.80 -13.23
C ALA A 88 6.22 7.34 -12.82
N ASP A 89 7.03 6.56 -13.53
CA ASP A 89 7.22 5.13 -13.27
C ASP A 89 8.03 4.93 -11.98
N SER A 90 7.45 4.20 -11.02
CA SER A 90 8.08 3.86 -9.74
C SER A 90 9.37 3.04 -9.93
N ASN A 91 9.53 2.28 -11.02
CA ASN A 91 10.76 1.51 -11.27
C ASN A 91 11.97 2.41 -11.52
N THR A 92 11.78 3.57 -12.14
CA THR A 92 12.89 4.44 -12.57
C THR A 92 12.95 5.76 -11.81
N THR A 93 11.84 6.16 -11.18
CA THR A 93 11.72 7.46 -10.50
C THR A 93 11.60 7.27 -8.99
N PRO A 94 12.66 7.54 -8.19
CA PRO A 94 12.62 7.37 -6.74
C PRO A 94 11.49 8.12 -6.04
N ALA A 95 11.15 9.33 -6.50
CA ALA A 95 10.05 10.11 -5.93
C ALA A 95 8.66 9.50 -6.15
N ALA A 96 8.51 8.61 -7.14
CA ALA A 96 7.28 7.86 -7.40
C ALA A 96 7.18 6.56 -6.58
N ARG A 97 8.14 6.28 -5.70
CA ARG A 97 8.17 5.09 -4.81
C ARG A 97 7.67 5.36 -3.39
N GLY A 98 7.38 6.62 -3.05
CA GLY A 98 7.06 7.00 -1.68
C GLY A 98 8.18 6.59 -0.72
N THR A 99 7.86 5.73 0.26
CA THR A 99 8.85 5.08 1.14
C THR A 99 9.01 3.58 0.92
N ILE A 100 8.46 3.05 -0.18
CA ILE A 100 8.69 1.67 -0.61
C ILE A 100 9.95 1.68 -1.48
N TYR A 101 11.14 1.77 -0.88
CA TYR A 101 12.39 1.97 -1.61
C TYR A 101 12.77 0.78 -2.48
N SER A 102 12.48 -0.43 -1.98
CA SER A 102 12.72 -1.72 -2.62
C SER A 102 11.43 -2.54 -2.66
N TYR A 103 10.90 -2.78 -3.86
CA TYR A 103 9.68 -3.56 -4.05
C TYR A 103 9.82 -4.99 -3.50
N GLY A 104 8.81 -5.44 -2.76
CA GLY A 104 8.76 -6.74 -2.08
C GLY A 104 9.62 -6.84 -0.81
N VAL A 105 10.55 -5.90 -0.59
CA VAL A 105 11.30 -5.77 0.67
C VAL A 105 10.55 -4.84 1.61
N ASP A 106 10.32 -3.59 1.20
CA ASP A 106 9.69 -2.56 2.04
C ASP A 106 8.15 -2.62 2.00
N GLY A 107 7.60 -3.21 0.94
CA GLY A 107 6.18 -3.30 0.67
C GLY A 107 5.92 -3.63 -0.79
N VAL A 108 4.65 -3.79 -1.15
CA VAL A 108 4.22 -4.05 -2.53
C VAL A 108 3.31 -2.91 -3.01
N CYS A 109 2.68 -3.10 -4.18
CA CYS A 109 1.81 -2.09 -4.80
C CYS A 109 0.70 -1.59 -3.85
N HIS A 110 0.16 -2.46 -3.00
CA HIS A 110 -0.85 -2.11 -2.01
C HIS A 110 -0.39 -1.01 -1.06
N GLN A 111 0.81 -1.15 -0.49
CA GLN A 111 1.36 -0.18 0.46
C GLN A 111 1.64 1.15 -0.23
N LEU A 112 2.18 1.13 -1.45
CA LEU A 112 2.43 2.36 -2.20
C LEU A 112 1.13 3.08 -2.59
N ALA A 113 0.10 2.35 -3.02
CA ALA A 113 -1.22 2.90 -3.28
C ALA A 113 -1.83 3.53 -2.01
N ASN A 114 -1.73 2.85 -0.87
CA ASN A 114 -2.17 3.40 0.41
C ASN A 114 -1.41 4.67 0.81
N GLN A 115 -0.11 4.79 0.50
CA GLN A 115 0.63 6.05 0.73
C GLN A 115 0.08 7.22 -0.09
N VAL A 116 -0.39 6.99 -1.32
CA VAL A 116 -1.09 8.01 -2.12
C VAL A 116 -2.43 8.37 -1.45
N LEU A 117 -3.21 7.33 -1.10
CA LEU A 117 -4.55 7.47 -0.55
C LEU A 117 -4.58 8.04 0.86
N TYR A 118 -3.45 8.08 1.58
CA TYR A 118 -3.33 8.81 2.84
C TYR A 118 -3.79 10.27 2.71
N ALA A 119 -3.65 10.87 1.52
CA ALA A 119 -4.12 12.22 1.23
C ALA A 119 -5.65 12.40 1.26
N THR A 120 -6.42 11.31 1.36
CA THR A 120 -7.87 11.31 1.53
C THR A 120 -8.32 11.41 2.99
N ALA A 121 -7.39 11.34 3.94
CA ALA A 121 -7.70 11.59 5.34
C ALA A 121 -8.25 13.02 5.51
N ASP A 122 -9.53 13.14 5.83
CA ASP A 122 -10.21 14.41 6.05
C ASP A 122 -10.98 14.39 7.37
N GLY A 123 -11.10 15.57 8.01
CA GLY A 123 -12.19 15.91 8.95
C GLY A 123 -12.51 14.98 10.14
N GLY A 124 -11.73 13.94 10.43
CA GLY A 124 -12.00 12.94 11.47
C GLY A 124 -12.28 11.51 10.96
N GLY A 125 -12.25 11.26 9.65
CA GLY A 125 -12.38 9.92 9.07
C GLY A 125 -11.03 9.26 8.72
N PRO A 126 -10.94 7.92 8.68
CA PRO A 126 -9.74 7.24 8.17
C PRO A 126 -9.57 7.48 6.66
N PRO A 127 -8.34 7.47 6.13
CA PRO A 127 -8.11 7.52 4.70
C PRO A 127 -8.69 6.29 4.00
N LEU A 128 -9.05 6.44 2.73
CA LEU A 128 -9.31 5.32 1.83
C LEU A 128 -8.05 4.44 1.72
N THR A 129 -8.25 3.14 1.60
CA THR A 129 -7.18 2.16 1.33
C THR A 129 -7.61 1.17 0.27
N VAL A 130 -6.66 0.40 -0.24
CA VAL A 130 -6.90 -0.71 -1.17
C VAL A 130 -7.35 -1.98 -0.45
N SER A 131 -7.98 -1.87 0.72
CA SER A 131 -8.31 -3.02 1.59
C SER A 131 -9.27 -4.04 0.98
N LYS A 132 -9.95 -3.68 -0.10
CA LYS A 132 -10.81 -4.57 -0.89
C LYS A 132 -10.07 -5.36 -1.99
N ALA A 133 -8.78 -5.09 -2.22
CA ALA A 133 -7.97 -5.82 -3.19
C ALA A 133 -7.68 -7.25 -2.71
N ARG A 134 -7.63 -8.21 -3.64
CA ARG A 134 -7.24 -9.60 -3.33
C ARG A 134 -5.78 -9.63 -2.90
N GLY A 135 -5.48 -10.42 -1.88
CA GLY A 135 -4.14 -10.46 -1.27
C GLY A 135 -3.83 -9.28 -0.34
N TYR A 136 -4.69 -8.27 -0.20
CA TYR A 136 -4.45 -7.18 0.74
C TYR A 136 -4.24 -7.68 2.19
N PRO A 137 -5.10 -8.55 2.76
CA PRO A 137 -4.89 -9.04 4.14
C PRO A 137 -3.54 -9.75 4.32
N LEU A 138 -3.10 -10.52 3.31
CA LEU A 138 -1.79 -11.19 3.32
C LEU A 138 -0.64 -10.19 3.30
N SER A 139 -0.70 -9.20 2.41
CA SER A 139 0.33 -8.15 2.33
C SER A 139 0.35 -7.24 3.56
N SER A 140 -0.81 -6.89 4.13
CA SER A 140 -0.89 -6.02 5.30
C SER A 140 -0.44 -6.74 6.58
N TYR A 141 -0.64 -8.06 6.66
CA TYR A 141 -0.05 -8.86 7.73
C TYR A 141 1.48 -8.73 7.78
N ILE A 142 2.14 -8.79 6.62
CA ILE A 142 3.60 -8.75 6.52
C ILE A 142 4.15 -7.31 6.53
N TYR A 143 3.59 -6.41 5.73
CA TYR A 143 4.14 -5.08 5.44
C TYR A 143 3.39 -3.94 6.13
N GLY A 144 2.28 -4.22 6.81
CA GLY A 144 1.38 -3.19 7.35
C GLY A 144 0.63 -2.42 6.25
N THR A 145 -0.10 -1.37 6.65
CA THR A 145 -0.89 -0.56 5.72
C THR A 145 -0.04 0.30 4.78
N TYR A 146 1.10 0.82 5.25
CA TYR A 146 1.93 1.77 4.50
C TYR A 146 3.36 1.29 4.20
N GLY A 147 3.70 0.04 4.51
CA GLY A 147 5.04 -0.53 4.31
C GLY A 147 5.88 -0.61 5.59
N LEU A 148 7.05 -1.22 5.50
CA LEU A 148 7.91 -1.50 6.65
C LEU A 148 8.77 -0.32 7.10
N GLN A 149 8.96 0.68 6.23
CA GLN A 149 9.76 1.89 6.51
C GLN A 149 8.98 2.92 7.36
N GLN A 150 8.51 2.51 8.54
CA GLN A 150 7.59 3.28 9.38
C GLN A 150 8.14 4.65 9.78
N THR A 151 9.41 4.73 10.20
CA THR A 151 10.06 6.00 10.57
C THR A 151 10.17 6.94 9.36
N ALA A 152 10.55 6.42 8.20
CA ALA A 152 10.64 7.21 6.97
C ALA A 152 9.26 7.68 6.51
N TRP A 153 8.24 6.82 6.63
CA TRP A 153 6.85 7.15 6.32
C TRP A 153 6.33 8.29 7.20
N ALA A 154 6.51 8.19 8.51
CA ALA A 154 6.12 9.26 9.44
C ALA A 154 6.81 10.59 9.11
N ALA A 155 8.11 10.56 8.81
CA ALA A 155 8.86 11.75 8.40
C ALA A 155 8.35 12.34 7.07
N LYS A 156 8.04 11.49 6.09
CA LYS A 156 7.47 11.89 4.79
C LYS A 156 6.11 12.56 4.96
N VAL A 157 5.22 11.98 5.77
CA VAL A 157 3.91 12.56 6.11
C VAL A 157 4.07 13.93 6.77
N ALA A 158 4.96 14.04 7.76
CA ALA A 158 5.22 15.31 8.45
C ALA A 158 5.75 16.39 7.49
N ALA A 159 6.68 16.04 6.61
CA ALA A 159 7.24 16.97 5.63
C ALA A 159 6.19 17.46 4.63
N CYS A 160 5.33 16.57 4.12
CA CYS A 160 4.31 16.92 3.14
C CYS A 160 3.09 17.61 3.75
N SER A 161 2.76 17.32 5.00
CA SER A 161 1.64 17.92 5.72
C SER A 161 2.01 19.24 6.40
N GLY A 162 3.30 19.46 6.71
CA GLY A 162 3.81 20.69 7.30
C GLY A 162 3.53 21.95 6.47
N SER A 163 3.47 21.82 5.14
CA SER A 163 3.04 22.91 4.25
C SER A 163 1.56 23.31 4.44
N GLN A 164 0.73 22.45 5.04
CA GLN A 164 -0.68 22.77 5.37
C GLN A 164 -0.83 23.46 6.73
N LEU A 165 0.12 23.25 7.65
CA LEU A 165 0.18 23.93 8.95
C LEU A 165 0.49 25.41 8.80
N VAL A 166 1.39 25.79 7.89
CA VAL A 166 1.74 27.21 7.63
C VAL A 166 0.55 27.99 7.05
N ALA A 167 -0.31 27.36 6.23
CA ALA A 167 -1.52 27.98 5.72
C ALA A 167 -2.62 28.18 6.80
N ARG A 168 -2.55 27.46 7.94
CA ARG A 168 -3.48 27.58 9.07
C ARG A 168 -3.01 28.58 10.15
N LEU A 169 -1.72 28.89 10.22
CA LEU A 169 -1.15 29.86 11.16
C LEU A 169 -1.54 31.34 10.87
N GLY A 170 -2.27 31.61 9.78
CA GLY A 170 -2.91 32.90 9.52
C GLY A 170 -4.26 33.11 10.23
N ARG A 171 -4.72 32.16 11.07
CA ARG A 171 -5.91 32.32 11.92
C ARG A 171 -5.53 32.16 13.40
N PRO A 172 -5.93 33.08 14.29
CA PRO A 172 -5.67 32.96 15.72
C PRO A 172 -6.58 31.88 16.31
N GLY A 173 -6.04 30.67 16.43
CA GLY A 173 -6.68 29.52 17.06
C GLY A 173 -5.66 28.40 17.20
N GLY A 174 -5.21 28.18 18.43
CA GLY A 174 -4.03 27.38 18.78
C GLY A 174 -3.99 25.97 18.21
N LEU A 175 -2.78 25.55 17.85
CA LEU A 175 -2.45 24.22 17.37
C LEU A 175 -2.38 23.23 18.53
N THR A 176 -3.31 22.27 18.56
CA THR A 176 -3.03 20.95 19.12
C THR A 176 -2.25 20.17 18.08
N VAL A 177 -0.93 20.13 18.27
CA VAL A 177 -0.09 19.11 17.66
C VAL A 177 -0.49 17.80 18.33
N ALA A 178 -1.10 16.89 17.58
CA ALA A 178 -1.26 15.50 18.01
C ALA A 178 0.12 14.82 18.01
N ALA A 179 0.92 15.19 19.00
CA ALA A 179 2.10 14.48 19.47
C ALA A 179 1.78 13.90 20.86
N SER A 180 0.58 13.35 21.01
CA SER A 180 0.13 12.64 22.20
C SER A 180 -0.13 11.19 21.81
N GLY A 181 0.41 10.25 22.59
CA GLY A 181 0.15 8.82 22.49
C GLY A 181 -1.31 8.45 22.81
N GLU A 182 -2.24 8.98 22.01
CA GLU A 182 -3.55 8.37 21.77
C GLU A 182 -3.31 7.09 20.98
N GLY A 183 -3.96 6.00 21.41
CA GLY A 183 -3.70 4.64 20.94
C GLY A 183 -3.45 4.59 19.44
N VAL A 184 -2.33 3.98 19.05
CA VAL A 184 -1.99 3.74 17.64
C VAL A 184 -3.24 3.22 16.96
N ALA A 185 -3.79 4.01 16.03
CA ALA A 185 -5.03 3.66 15.37
C ALA A 185 -4.84 2.27 14.75
N MET A 186 -5.68 1.33 15.18
CA MET A 186 -5.62 -0.06 14.71
C MET A 186 -5.74 -0.06 13.19
N ASP A 187 -4.83 -0.75 12.53
CA ASP A 187 -4.93 -0.92 11.09
C ASP A 187 -6.03 -1.92 10.70
N GLU A 188 -6.34 -2.01 9.41
CA GLU A 188 -7.48 -2.80 8.96
C GLU A 188 -7.29 -4.31 9.18
N PHE A 189 -6.04 -4.80 9.20
CA PHE A 189 -5.77 -6.19 9.55
C PHE A 189 -6.10 -6.44 11.02
N GLU A 190 -5.62 -5.57 11.91
CA GLU A 190 -5.89 -5.63 13.35
C GLU A 190 -7.37 -5.52 13.67
N LYS A 191 -8.07 -4.59 13.00
CA LYS A 191 -9.52 -4.45 13.12
C LYS A 191 -10.23 -5.73 12.72
N ARG A 192 -9.92 -6.28 11.55
CA ARG A 192 -10.53 -7.53 11.06
C ARG A 192 -10.21 -8.73 11.95
N ALA A 193 -8.97 -8.84 12.42
CA ALA A 193 -8.56 -9.90 13.34
C ALA A 193 -9.31 -9.80 14.68
N THR A 194 -9.47 -8.59 15.20
CA THR A 194 -10.18 -8.32 16.46
C THR A 194 -11.67 -8.66 16.33
N GLU A 195 -12.31 -8.26 15.24
CA GLU A 195 -13.71 -8.60 14.96
C GLU A 195 -13.89 -10.12 14.81
N LEU A 196 -13.01 -10.78 14.05
CA LEU A 196 -13.11 -12.22 13.78
C LEU A 196 -12.86 -13.08 15.03
N LEU A 197 -11.92 -12.68 15.88
CA LEU A 197 -11.48 -13.44 17.05
C LEU A 197 -12.01 -12.86 18.37
N ALA A 198 -13.10 -12.09 18.33
CA ALA A 198 -13.68 -11.42 19.49
C ALA A 198 -14.00 -12.39 20.66
N THR A 199 -14.34 -13.65 20.34
CA THR A 199 -14.64 -14.69 21.33
C THR A 199 -13.42 -15.54 21.71
N GLU A 200 -12.25 -15.31 21.11
CA GLU A 200 -11.01 -16.06 21.33
C GLU A 200 -9.82 -15.13 21.65
N PRO A 201 -9.87 -14.37 22.77
CA PRO A 201 -8.90 -13.31 23.07
C PRO A 201 -7.45 -13.81 23.18
N ALA A 202 -7.23 -15.04 23.65
CA ALA A 202 -5.89 -15.65 23.70
C ALA A 202 -5.31 -15.91 22.30
N LYS A 203 -6.16 -16.31 21.34
CA LYS A 203 -5.76 -16.52 19.94
C LYS A 203 -5.49 -15.17 19.26
N LEU A 204 -6.35 -14.17 19.49
CA LEU A 204 -6.13 -12.80 19.02
C LEU A 204 -4.79 -12.25 19.52
N ALA A 205 -4.53 -12.30 20.82
CA ALA A 205 -3.29 -11.83 21.41
C ALA A 205 -2.05 -12.55 20.83
N SER A 206 -2.16 -13.86 20.61
CA SER A 206 -1.08 -14.65 19.98
C SER A 206 -0.85 -14.26 18.53
N LEU A 207 -1.92 -13.99 17.77
CA LEU A 207 -1.83 -13.58 16.36
C LEU A 207 -1.20 -12.19 16.23
N LEU A 208 -1.60 -11.23 17.08
CA LEU A 208 -1.03 -9.89 17.06
C LEU A 208 0.44 -9.88 17.49
N ARG A 209 0.80 -10.71 18.47
CA ARG A 209 2.22 -10.92 18.83
C ARG A 209 3.01 -11.51 17.66
N LEU A 210 2.51 -12.57 17.02
CA LEU A 210 3.16 -13.19 15.87
C LEU A 210 3.30 -12.17 14.72
N ARG A 211 2.28 -11.36 14.45
CA ARG A 211 2.35 -10.29 13.44
C ARG A 211 3.48 -9.31 13.74
N GLY A 212 3.62 -8.86 14.99
CA GLY A 212 4.70 -7.97 15.39
C GLY A 212 6.09 -8.60 15.26
N GLU A 213 6.21 -9.92 15.44
CA GLU A 213 7.44 -10.68 15.15
C GLU A 213 7.72 -10.75 13.65
N VAL A 214 6.71 -11.08 12.84
CA VAL A 214 6.75 -11.13 11.38
C VAL A 214 7.20 -9.79 10.80
N GLN A 215 6.59 -8.69 11.22
CA GLN A 215 6.93 -7.34 10.72
C GLN A 215 8.35 -6.93 11.12
N ARG A 216 8.76 -7.21 12.36
CA ARG A 216 10.14 -6.94 12.81
C ARG A 216 11.17 -7.76 12.02
N PHE A 217 10.88 -9.03 11.76
CA PHE A 217 11.75 -9.89 10.96
C PHE A 217 11.79 -9.43 9.49
N ALA A 218 10.64 -9.12 8.89
CA ALA A 218 10.57 -8.67 7.50
C ALA A 218 11.27 -7.32 7.26
N ALA A 219 11.30 -6.46 8.28
CA ALA A 219 11.99 -5.16 8.24
C ALA A 219 13.52 -5.26 8.45
N GLN A 220 14.05 -6.43 8.78
CA GLN A 220 15.50 -6.62 8.86
C GLN A 220 16.13 -6.47 7.47
N PRO A 221 17.35 -5.92 7.38
CA PRO A 221 18.09 -5.88 6.13
C PRO A 221 18.20 -7.29 5.54
N TRP A 222 17.91 -7.41 4.25
CA TRP A 222 18.11 -8.67 3.56
C TRP A 222 19.61 -9.02 3.55
N PRO A 223 20.01 -10.27 3.86
CA PRO A 223 21.42 -10.65 3.88
C PRO A 223 22.04 -10.56 2.48
N GLY A 224 23.23 -9.97 2.41
CA GLY A 224 23.98 -9.75 1.16
C GLY A 224 23.93 -8.29 0.69
N THR A 225 24.39 -8.04 -0.53
CA THR A 225 24.53 -6.69 -1.10
C THR A 225 23.56 -6.41 -2.25
N GLY A 226 22.79 -7.41 -2.68
CA GLY A 226 21.87 -7.31 -3.81
C GLY A 226 20.40 -7.35 -3.39
N GLN A 227 19.53 -6.90 -4.30
CA GLN A 227 18.09 -7.09 -4.14
C GLN A 227 17.75 -8.59 -4.19
N PRO A 228 16.99 -9.11 -3.22
CA PRO A 228 16.55 -10.49 -3.26
C PRO A 228 15.65 -10.77 -4.47
N SER A 229 15.73 -12.00 -4.98
CA SER A 229 14.80 -12.45 -6.02
C SER A 229 13.37 -12.48 -5.48
N ALA A 230 12.39 -12.27 -6.37
CA ALA A 230 10.97 -12.42 -6.01
C ALA A 230 10.67 -13.82 -5.47
N GLU A 231 11.36 -14.86 -5.95
CA GLU A 231 11.23 -16.22 -5.43
C GLU A 231 11.64 -16.29 -3.95
N ALA A 232 12.79 -15.73 -3.59
CA ALA A 232 13.26 -15.73 -2.20
C ALA A 232 12.33 -14.91 -1.29
N LEU A 233 11.85 -13.76 -1.76
CA LEU A 233 10.89 -12.93 -1.04
C LEU A 233 9.54 -13.65 -0.84
N ASN A 234 9.02 -14.29 -1.89
CA ASN A 234 7.77 -15.06 -1.81
C ASN A 234 7.92 -16.30 -0.92
N ALA A 235 9.05 -16.99 -0.96
CA ALA A 235 9.32 -18.12 -0.06
C ALA A 235 9.38 -17.68 1.40
N ARG A 236 10.05 -16.56 1.71
CA ARG A 236 10.02 -15.94 3.04
C ARG A 236 8.59 -15.62 3.44
N ASN A 237 7.84 -14.92 2.59
CA ASN A 237 6.49 -14.49 2.90
C ASN A 237 5.55 -15.68 3.13
N GLN A 238 5.66 -16.74 2.33
CA GLN A 238 4.91 -17.99 2.51
C GLN A 238 5.14 -18.58 3.89
N HIS A 239 6.41 -18.69 4.31
CA HIS A 239 6.74 -19.24 5.62
C HIS A 239 6.07 -18.46 6.76
N LEU A 240 6.10 -17.12 6.70
CA LEU A 240 5.47 -16.25 7.71
C LEU A 240 3.94 -16.40 7.72
N ILE A 241 3.32 -16.59 6.56
CA ILE A 241 1.88 -16.83 6.41
C ILE A 241 1.49 -18.22 6.94
N ASP A 242 2.31 -19.24 6.70
CA ASP A 242 2.07 -20.60 7.16
C ASP A 242 2.07 -20.69 8.70
N GLU A 243 2.92 -19.92 9.39
CA GLU A 243 2.88 -19.82 10.85
C GLU A 243 1.56 -19.21 11.35
N ALA A 244 1.02 -18.20 10.66
CA ALA A 244 -0.30 -17.66 10.96
C ALA A 244 -1.41 -18.70 10.70
N ALA A 245 -1.31 -19.49 9.62
CA ALA A 245 -2.25 -20.56 9.31
C ALA A 245 -2.28 -21.64 10.39
N LYS A 246 -1.11 -22.06 10.88
CA LYS A 246 -0.99 -23.02 12.00
C LYS A 246 -1.65 -22.50 13.26
N LEU A 247 -1.43 -21.23 13.60
CA LEU A 247 -1.98 -20.60 14.79
C LEU A 247 -3.51 -20.46 14.73
N LEU A 248 -4.04 -20.02 13.59
CA LEU A 248 -5.45 -19.71 13.42
C LEU A 248 -6.33 -20.95 13.23
N GLY A 249 -5.76 -22.00 12.64
CA GLY A 249 -6.51 -23.09 12.07
C GLY A 249 -7.20 -22.70 10.75
N PRO A 250 -7.72 -23.70 10.00
CA PRO A 250 -8.12 -23.52 8.62
C PRO A 250 -9.33 -22.60 8.43
N GLU A 251 -10.26 -22.57 9.38
CA GLU A 251 -11.46 -21.72 9.28
C GLU A 251 -11.14 -20.24 9.50
N HIS A 252 -10.48 -19.90 10.59
CA HIS A 252 -10.10 -18.51 10.87
C HIS A 252 -9.12 -17.97 9.85
N PHE A 253 -8.18 -18.79 9.38
CA PHE A 253 -7.25 -18.38 8.34
C PHE A 253 -8.00 -17.95 7.06
N ARG A 254 -8.93 -18.77 6.56
CA ARG A 254 -9.75 -18.44 5.39
C ARG A 254 -10.55 -17.15 5.60
N LYS A 255 -11.20 -17.01 6.76
CA LYS A 255 -11.99 -15.82 7.09
C LYS A 255 -11.14 -14.56 7.23
N LEU A 256 -9.90 -14.67 7.73
CA LEU A 256 -9.04 -13.51 7.93
C LEU A 256 -8.31 -13.10 6.65
N PHE A 257 -7.72 -14.07 5.96
CA PHE A 257 -6.84 -13.82 4.81
C PHE A 257 -7.55 -13.89 3.46
N ALA A 258 -8.77 -14.42 3.41
CA ALA A 258 -9.49 -14.72 2.17
C ALA A 258 -8.69 -15.63 1.22
N ALA A 259 -7.95 -16.58 1.79
CA ALA A 259 -7.10 -17.53 1.09
C ALA A 259 -7.17 -18.92 1.76
N GLU A 260 -6.93 -19.97 0.98
CA GLU A 260 -6.85 -21.33 1.52
C GLU A 260 -5.54 -21.53 2.30
N PRO A 261 -5.57 -22.24 3.45
CA PRO A 261 -4.35 -22.56 4.20
C PRO A 261 -3.40 -23.41 3.33
N GLY A 262 -2.12 -23.07 3.30
CA GLY A 262 -1.13 -23.76 2.48
C GLY A 262 -1.23 -23.47 0.97
N ALA A 263 -2.17 -22.61 0.54
CA ALA A 263 -2.13 -22.08 -0.81
C ALA A 263 -0.81 -21.34 -1.04
N LYS A 264 -0.23 -21.51 -2.23
CA LYS A 264 0.96 -20.77 -2.63
C LYS A 264 0.61 -19.30 -2.75
N VAL A 265 1.28 -18.47 -1.96
CA VAL A 265 1.15 -17.03 -1.93
C VAL A 265 2.34 -16.41 -2.66
N THR A 266 2.06 -15.82 -3.81
CA THR A 266 2.99 -14.93 -4.51
C THR A 266 2.53 -13.50 -4.27
N LEU A 267 3.19 -12.75 -3.39
CA LEU A 267 2.90 -11.33 -3.16
C LEU A 267 3.81 -10.41 -3.99
N VAL A 268 5.01 -10.88 -4.31
CA VAL A 268 6.03 -10.12 -5.02
C VAL A 268 6.05 -10.56 -6.47
N ASP A 269 5.83 -9.60 -7.37
CA ASP A 269 5.98 -9.81 -8.81
C ASP A 269 7.42 -10.15 -9.18
N PRO A 270 7.68 -11.26 -9.87
CA PRO A 270 8.98 -11.50 -10.48
C PRO A 270 9.38 -10.44 -11.51
N GLN A 271 8.44 -9.95 -12.31
CA GLN A 271 8.73 -8.96 -13.37
C GLN A 271 9.06 -7.60 -12.77
N ILE A 272 8.22 -7.09 -11.85
CA ILE A 272 8.50 -5.81 -11.17
C ILE A 272 9.77 -5.91 -10.33
N ALA A 273 9.97 -7.01 -9.58
CA ALA A 273 11.18 -7.17 -8.77
C ALA A 273 12.46 -7.19 -9.62
N ALA A 274 12.42 -7.77 -10.81
CA ALA A 274 13.55 -7.78 -11.73
C ALA A 274 13.90 -6.38 -12.25
N THR A 275 12.91 -5.52 -12.48
CA THR A 275 13.12 -4.14 -12.96
C THR A 275 13.34 -3.12 -11.84
N ALA A 276 12.94 -3.43 -10.62
CA ALA A 276 13.07 -2.55 -9.47
C ALA A 276 14.52 -2.27 -9.03
N GLY A 277 15.47 -3.13 -9.46
CA GLY A 277 16.88 -3.10 -9.07
C GLY A 277 17.83 -2.42 -10.06
N GLU A 278 17.38 -1.97 -11.23
CA GLU A 278 18.21 -1.18 -12.15
C GLU A 278 18.35 0.26 -11.63
N LEU A 279 19.21 0.46 -10.63
CA LEU A 279 19.77 1.78 -10.39
C LEU A 279 20.59 2.15 -11.64
N PRO A 280 20.28 3.26 -12.36
CA PRO A 280 21.15 3.70 -13.44
C PRO A 280 22.56 3.92 -12.88
N PRO A 281 23.62 3.52 -13.61
CA PRO A 281 24.98 3.69 -13.13
C PRO A 281 25.21 5.15 -12.75
N PRO A 282 25.98 5.43 -11.69
CA PRO A 282 26.30 6.79 -11.30
C PRO A 282 26.92 7.51 -12.50
N LYS A 283 26.38 8.69 -12.84
CA LYS A 283 26.96 9.52 -13.90
C LYS A 283 28.44 9.77 -13.56
N PRO A 284 29.38 9.53 -14.50
CA PRO A 284 30.77 9.90 -14.26
C PRO A 284 30.84 11.40 -13.96
N ARG A 285 31.60 11.74 -12.91
CA ARG A 285 31.86 13.12 -12.48
C ARG A 285 32.66 13.87 -13.53
#